data_AF-A0A4U2E458-F1
#
_entry.id   AF-A0A4U2E458-F1
#
_cell.length_a   1.000
_cell.length_b   1.000
_cell.length_c   1.000
_cell.angle_alpha   90.00
_cell.angle_beta   90.00
_cell.angle_gamma   90.00
#
_symmetry.space_group_name_H-M   'P 1'
#
loop_
_entity.id
_entity.type
_entity.pdbx_description
1 polymer ?
#
loop_
_entity_poly.entity_id
_entity_poly.type
_entity_poly.pdbx_seq_one_letter_code
_entity_poly.pdbx_strand_id
1 'polypeptide(L)'
;MSEYCFEIPAIRGIQAGREFFTINAPFGVLQRLVAFDSGNVLARSQRDVNLTRAKKVSQYIQDNLDTYVLTSLTGVINERPEFIESEHANVGLLKVSMDSEILLFDGQHRTTGIIDAIKQNVELRGHNIPLMLFLDMSLPERQQAFSDINGHTVKPSTSISDTYNQ
;
A
#
# COMPACT_ATOMS: atom_id res chain seq x y z
N MET A 1 -3.26 21.73 10.22
CA MET A 1 -2.25 20.65 10.19
C MET A 1 -1.65 20.55 11.58
N SER A 2 -1.43 19.34 12.07
CA SER A 2 -0.74 19.16 13.36
C SER A 2 0.68 19.76 13.26
N GLU A 3 1.27 20.18 14.39
CA GLU A 3 2.64 20.72 14.40
C GLU A 3 3.70 19.66 14.04
N TYR A 4 3.35 18.37 14.07
CA TYR A 4 4.25 17.26 13.84
C TYR A 4 3.90 16.50 12.55
N CYS A 5 4.82 16.50 11.59
CA CYS A 5 4.63 15.82 10.31
C CYS A 5 5.81 14.89 9.98
N PHE A 6 5.53 13.88 9.17
CA PHE A 6 6.52 13.13 8.41
C PHE A 6 6.73 13.80 7.06
N GLU A 7 7.98 14.01 6.66
CA GLU A 7 8.34 14.47 5.33
C GLU A 7 8.84 13.28 4.52
N ILE A 8 8.16 12.97 3.42
CA ILE A 8 8.40 11.76 2.63
C ILE A 8 8.65 12.16 1.17
N PRO A 9 9.76 11.73 0.54
CA PRO A 9 9.94 11.90 -0.89
C PRO A 9 8.79 11.26 -1.67
N ALA A 10 8.16 12.05 -2.54
CA ALA A 10 6.96 11.66 -3.26
C ALA A 10 6.95 12.17 -4.69
N ILE A 11 6.20 11.47 -5.52
CA ILE A 11 5.89 11.88 -6.89
C ILE A 11 4.38 12.12 -6.99
N ARG A 12 3.97 13.31 -7.45
CA ARG A 12 2.58 13.68 -7.72
C ARG A 12 2.14 13.14 -9.09
N GLY A 13 0.95 12.58 -9.16
CA GLY A 13 0.33 12.11 -10.39
C GLY A 13 -1.13 12.50 -10.48
N ILE A 14 -1.71 12.37 -11.68
CA ILE A 14 -3.13 12.56 -11.93
C ILE A 14 -3.67 11.33 -12.67
N GLN A 15 -4.70 10.69 -12.12
CA GLN A 15 -5.40 9.57 -12.75
C GLN A 15 -6.91 9.84 -12.76
N ALA A 16 -7.52 9.85 -13.94
CA ALA A 16 -8.95 10.18 -14.11
C ALA A 16 -9.34 11.49 -13.42
N GLY A 17 -8.47 12.51 -13.48
CA GLY A 17 -8.67 13.81 -12.83
C GLY A 17 -8.41 13.84 -11.31
N ARG A 18 -8.05 12.71 -10.69
CA ARG A 18 -7.72 12.63 -9.26
C ARG A 18 -6.22 12.75 -9.03
N GLU A 19 -5.84 13.65 -8.14
CA GLU A 19 -4.48 13.77 -7.63
C GLU A 19 -4.14 12.53 -6.77
N PHE A 20 -2.93 12.00 -6.97
CA PHE A 20 -2.36 10.97 -6.10
C PHE A 20 -0.86 11.18 -5.92
N PHE A 21 -0.30 10.57 -4.89
CA PHE A 21 1.14 10.54 -4.65
C PHE A 21 1.66 9.11 -4.65
N THR A 22 2.83 8.88 -5.23
CA THR A 22 3.58 7.64 -5.06
C THR A 22 4.76 7.89 -4.13
N ILE A 23 4.87 7.06 -3.08
CA ILE A 23 6.00 7.06 -2.15
C ILE A 23 6.63 5.67 -2.09
N ASN A 24 7.88 5.60 -1.63
CA ASN A 24 8.49 4.35 -1.18
C ASN A 24 8.37 4.27 0.33
N ALA A 25 7.44 3.43 0.82
CA ALA A 25 7.20 3.28 2.25
C ALA A 25 8.10 2.20 2.84
N PRO A 26 8.91 2.50 3.88
CA PRO A 26 9.62 1.48 4.62
C PRO A 26 8.66 0.46 5.22
N PHE A 27 9.02 -0.81 5.18
CA PHE A 27 8.23 -1.90 5.75
C PHE A 27 7.92 -1.65 7.24
N GLY A 28 8.87 -1.08 7.98
CA GLY A 28 8.69 -0.74 9.39
C GLY A 28 7.60 0.30 9.69
N VAL A 29 7.24 1.16 8.72
CA VAL A 29 6.20 2.18 8.94
C VAL A 29 4.79 1.69 8.63
N LEU A 30 4.66 0.56 7.91
CA LEU A 30 3.36 0.05 7.47
C LEU A 30 2.44 -0.29 8.64
N GLN A 31 2.97 -0.83 9.74
CA GLN A 31 2.17 -1.13 10.93
C GLN A 31 1.58 0.14 11.60
N ARG A 32 2.25 1.29 11.44
CA ARG A 32 1.82 2.56 12.03
C ARG A 32 0.87 3.32 11.13
N LEU A 33 1.18 3.43 9.83
CA LEU A 33 0.47 4.30 8.90
C LEU A 33 -0.77 3.65 8.28
N VAL A 34 -0.82 2.32 8.18
CA VAL A 34 -1.95 1.61 7.58
C VAL A 34 -2.99 1.32 8.66
N ALA A 35 -4.13 2.00 8.56
CA ALA A 35 -5.30 1.64 9.36
C ALA A 35 -5.92 0.37 8.76
N PHE A 36 -5.85 -0.72 9.51
CA PHE A 36 -6.62 -1.91 9.17
C PHE A 36 -8.09 -1.67 9.52
N ASP A 37 -8.88 -1.28 8.52
CA ASP A 37 -10.31 -1.08 8.68
C ASP A 37 -11.01 -2.42 8.99
N SER A 38 -11.35 -2.61 10.27
CA SER A 38 -12.08 -3.77 10.82
C SER A 38 -13.59 -3.51 10.97
N GLY A 39 -14.12 -2.45 10.34
CA GLY A 39 -15.54 -2.12 10.35
C GLY A 39 -16.41 -3.11 9.56
N ASN A 40 -17.74 -2.96 9.65
CA ASN A 40 -18.70 -3.74 8.85
C ASN A 40 -18.47 -3.52 7.33
N VAL A 41 -18.83 -4.49 6.49
CA VAL A 41 -18.65 -4.48 5.03
C VAL A 41 -19.12 -3.17 4.37
N LEU A 42 -20.23 -2.59 4.85
CA LEU A 42 -20.78 -1.34 4.34
C LEU A 42 -19.94 -0.10 4.68
N ALA A 43 -19.06 -0.18 5.67
CA ALA A 43 -18.21 0.91 6.15
C ALA A 43 -16.76 0.84 5.61
N ARG A 44 -16.39 -0.28 4.97
CA ARG A 44 -15.02 -0.54 4.49
C ARG A 44 -14.92 -0.60 2.98
N SER A 45 -13.72 -0.33 2.47
CA SER A 45 -13.36 -0.45 1.04
C SER A 45 -12.39 -1.60 0.76
N GLN A 46 -12.40 -2.62 1.61
CA GLN A 46 -11.55 -3.78 1.53
C GLN A 46 -12.30 -5.02 2.00
N ARG A 47 -11.78 -6.22 1.69
CA ARG A 47 -12.33 -7.48 2.25
C ARG A 47 -11.67 -7.80 3.59
N ASP A 48 -12.11 -8.86 4.26
CA ASP A 48 -11.34 -9.39 5.40
C ASP A 48 -9.98 -9.92 4.95
N VAL A 49 -8.97 -9.73 5.80
CA VAL A 49 -7.65 -10.31 5.54
C VAL A 49 -7.76 -11.82 5.66
N ASN A 50 -7.48 -12.53 4.57
CA ASN A 50 -7.27 -13.96 4.60
C ASN A 50 -5.87 -14.25 5.16
N LEU A 51 -5.81 -14.69 6.42
CA LEU A 51 -4.55 -14.97 7.12
C LEU A 51 -3.70 -16.02 6.39
N THR A 52 -4.30 -17.00 5.72
CA THR A 52 -3.55 -17.99 4.92
C THR A 52 -2.85 -17.32 3.74
N ARG A 53 -3.48 -16.35 3.07
CA ARG A 53 -2.83 -15.58 1.99
C ARG A 53 -1.72 -14.67 2.53
N ALA A 54 -1.96 -14.01 3.66
CA ALA A 54 -0.93 -13.18 4.30
C ALA A 54 0.31 -14.00 4.70
N LYS A 55 0.09 -15.19 5.29
CA LYS A 55 1.16 -16.14 5.61
C LYS A 55 1.96 -16.55 4.37
N LYS A 56 1.31 -16.81 3.24
CA LYS A 56 2.01 -17.11 1.98
C LYS A 56 2.89 -15.95 1.50
N VAL A 57 2.46 -14.70 1.67
CA VAL A 57 3.31 -13.53 1.35
C VAL A 57 4.49 -13.46 2.30
N SER A 58 4.26 -13.65 3.60
CA SER A 58 5.33 -13.65 4.61
C SER A 58 6.38 -14.72 4.31
N GLN A 59 5.94 -15.93 3.95
CA GLN A 59 6.81 -17.04 3.56
C GLN A 59 7.58 -16.71 2.27
N TYR A 60 6.90 -16.18 1.25
CA TYR A 60 7.54 -15.76 0.01
C TYR A 60 8.69 -14.76 0.23
N ILE A 61 8.50 -13.76 1.10
CA ILE A 61 9.56 -12.80 1.45
C ILE A 61 10.73 -13.51 2.15
N GLN A 62 10.43 -14.37 3.12
CA GLN A 62 11.45 -15.06 3.92
C GLN A 62 12.28 -16.05 3.09
N ASP A 63 11.65 -16.76 2.15
CA ASP A 63 12.32 -17.74 1.30
C ASP A 63 13.14 -17.08 0.17
N ASN A 64 12.92 -15.79 -0.09
CA ASN A 64 13.46 -15.08 -1.26
C ASN A 64 14.02 -13.70 -0.88
N LEU A 65 14.75 -13.60 0.24
CA LEU A 65 15.20 -12.31 0.82
C LEU A 65 15.85 -11.34 -0.19
N ASP A 66 16.58 -11.89 -1.18
CA ASP A 66 17.31 -11.11 -2.18
C ASP A 66 16.60 -11.02 -3.55
N THR A 67 15.47 -11.70 -3.74
CA THR A 67 14.82 -11.87 -5.05
C THR A 67 13.31 -11.62 -5.07
N TYR A 68 12.67 -11.44 -3.91
CA TYR A 68 11.22 -11.23 -3.86
C TYR A 68 10.82 -9.94 -4.59
N VAL A 69 9.62 -9.95 -5.19
CA VAL A 69 9.00 -8.78 -5.81
C VAL A 69 7.56 -8.62 -5.31
N LEU A 70 7.26 -7.46 -4.75
CA LEU A 70 5.91 -7.10 -4.32
C LEU A 70 5.40 -5.91 -5.14
N THR A 71 4.14 -5.98 -5.56
CA THR A 71 3.46 -4.87 -6.23
C THR A 71 3.05 -3.78 -5.24
N SER A 72 2.73 -2.58 -5.75
CA SER A 72 2.38 -1.41 -4.95
C SER A 72 1.14 -1.59 -4.09
N LEU A 73 1.16 -1.06 -2.88
CA LEU A 73 -0.04 -0.86 -2.07
C LEU A 73 -0.82 0.34 -2.61
N THR A 74 -2.14 0.34 -2.43
CA THR A 74 -2.99 1.46 -2.88
C THR A 74 -4.03 1.80 -1.83
N GLY A 75 -4.11 3.08 -1.48
CA GLY A 75 -5.05 3.58 -0.48
C GLY A 75 -5.38 5.06 -0.63
N VAL A 76 -6.25 5.53 0.26
CA VAL A 76 -6.50 6.95 0.47
C VAL A 76 -5.85 7.38 1.78
N ILE A 77 -5.35 8.61 1.85
CA ILE A 77 -4.96 9.25 3.10
C ILE A 77 -6.14 10.04 3.68
N ASN A 78 -6.41 9.90 4.98
CA ASN A 78 -7.57 10.50 5.63
C ASN A 78 -7.48 12.04 5.77
N GLU A 79 -6.27 12.59 5.82
CA GLU A 79 -6.00 14.02 5.90
C GLU A 79 -5.24 14.50 4.66
N ARG A 80 -5.59 15.69 4.17
CA ARG A 80 -4.92 16.26 3.00
C ARG A 80 -3.48 16.66 3.35
N PRO A 81 -2.45 16.04 2.72
CA PRO A 81 -1.07 16.38 2.97
C PRO A 81 -0.68 17.70 2.30
N GLU A 82 0.42 18.31 2.78
CA GLU A 82 1.10 19.39 2.07
C GLU A 82 2.10 18.78 1.09
N PHE A 83 2.17 19.27 -0.15
CA PHE A 83 3.20 18.86 -1.11
C PHE A 83 4.10 20.04 -1.43
N ILE A 84 5.37 19.91 -1.06
CA ILE A 84 6.42 20.87 -1.38
C ILE A 84 7.14 20.37 -2.63
N GLU A 85 6.84 21.00 -3.76
CA GLU A 85 7.45 20.67 -5.05
C GLU A 85 8.94 21.06 -5.06
N SER A 86 9.76 20.19 -5.65
CA SER A 86 11.18 20.45 -5.89
C SER A 86 11.39 21.25 -7.18
N GLU A 87 12.65 21.38 -7.62
CA GLU A 87 12.95 21.93 -8.95
C GLU A 87 12.43 21.07 -10.11
N HIS A 88 12.17 19.79 -9.86
CA HIS A 88 11.58 18.88 -10.84
C HIS A 88 10.07 18.81 -10.65
N ALA A 89 9.35 19.11 -11.74
CA ALA A 89 7.90 19.06 -11.76
C ALA A 89 7.38 17.70 -11.27
N ASN A 90 6.39 17.76 -10.38
CA ASN A 90 5.75 16.63 -9.71
C ASN A 90 6.64 15.78 -8.81
N VAL A 91 7.88 16.17 -8.55
CA VAL A 91 8.75 15.51 -7.57
C VAL A 91 8.91 16.43 -6.38
N GLY A 92 8.80 15.92 -5.16
CA GLY A 92 8.87 16.78 -3.98
C GLY A 92 8.79 16.03 -2.66
N LEU A 93 8.55 16.78 -1.59
CA LEU A 93 8.30 16.26 -0.25
C LEU A 93 6.81 16.33 0.06
N LEU A 94 6.24 15.18 0.42
CA LEU A 94 4.90 15.08 0.96
C LEU A 94 4.97 15.19 2.48
N LYS A 95 4.40 16.26 3.04
CA LYS A 95 4.25 16.42 4.49
C LYS A 95 2.92 15.82 4.92
N VAL A 96 3.02 14.76 5.72
CA VAL A 96 1.89 13.99 6.23
C VAL A 96 1.82 14.18 7.75
N SER A 97 0.65 14.50 8.28
CA SER A 97 0.47 14.60 9.74
C SER A 97 0.84 13.27 10.41
N MET A 98 1.44 13.31 11.60
CA MET A 98 1.70 12.09 12.35
C MET A 98 0.42 11.35 12.77
N ASP A 99 -0.72 12.04 12.78
CA ASP A 99 -2.05 11.49 13.07
C ASP A 99 -2.77 10.95 11.81
N SER A 100 -2.16 11.09 10.63
CA SER A 100 -2.76 10.60 9.39
C SER A 100 -2.80 9.06 9.35
N GLU A 101 -3.90 8.54 8.84
CA GLU A 101 -4.14 7.14 8.57
C GLU A 101 -4.32 6.90 7.07
N ILE A 102 -3.83 5.75 6.62
CA ILE A 102 -3.98 5.30 5.24
C ILE A 102 -4.97 4.16 5.22
N LEU A 103 -6.09 4.37 4.55
CA LEU A 103 -7.12 3.36 4.34
C LEU A 103 -6.85 2.65 3.01
N LEU A 104 -6.32 1.45 3.09
CA LEU A 104 -6.05 0.63 1.91
C LEU A 104 -7.35 0.12 1.29
N PHE A 105 -7.38 0.10 -0.04
CA PHE A 105 -8.36 -0.64 -0.83
C PHE A 105 -7.68 -1.60 -1.81
N ASP A 106 -6.34 -1.66 -1.83
CA ASP A 106 -5.58 -2.79 -2.36
C ASP A 106 -4.30 -3.02 -1.55
N GLY A 107 -3.91 -4.29 -1.41
CA GLY A 107 -2.65 -4.68 -0.78
C GLY A 107 -2.72 -5.12 0.68
N GLN A 108 -3.89 -5.19 1.31
CA GLN A 108 -4.04 -5.61 2.72
C GLN A 108 -3.28 -6.92 3.08
N HIS A 109 -3.30 -7.94 2.22
CA HIS A 109 -2.62 -9.22 2.46
C HIS A 109 -1.10 -9.07 2.39
N ARG A 110 -0.62 -8.19 1.50
CA ARG A 110 0.80 -7.86 1.37
C ARG A 110 1.26 -7.13 2.61
N THR A 111 0.52 -6.11 3.06
CA THR A 111 0.81 -5.40 4.32
C THR A 111 0.86 -6.35 5.51
N THR A 112 -0.15 -7.21 5.70
CA THR A 112 -0.14 -8.19 6.79
C THR A 112 1.03 -9.18 6.67
N GLY A 113 1.32 -9.69 5.48
CA GLY A 113 2.43 -10.61 5.25
C GLY A 113 3.80 -9.97 5.50
N ILE A 114 3.99 -8.70 5.13
CA ILE A 114 5.18 -7.91 5.43
C ILE A 114 5.34 -7.74 6.94
N ILE A 115 4.28 -7.32 7.65
CA ILE A 115 4.31 -7.16 9.11
C ILE A 115 4.66 -8.49 9.79
N ASP A 116 4.12 -9.60 9.31
CA ASP A 116 4.44 -10.93 9.85
C ASP A 116 5.88 -11.36 9.52
N ALA A 117 6.40 -11.02 8.33
CA ALA A 117 7.80 -11.29 7.98
C ALA A 117 8.78 -10.50 8.86
N ILE A 118 8.47 -9.23 9.17
CA ILE A 118 9.27 -8.39 10.07
C ILE A 118 9.38 -9.00 11.48
N LYS A 119 8.33 -9.69 11.96
CA LYS A 119 8.38 -10.38 13.27
C LYS A 119 9.41 -11.51 13.29
N GLN A 120 9.68 -12.13 12.15
CA GLN A 120 10.66 -13.21 12.01
C GLN A 120 12.06 -12.68 11.70
N ASN A 121 12.15 -11.59 10.92
CA ASN A 121 13.39 -10.93 10.58
C ASN A 121 13.26 -9.40 10.68
N VAL A 122 13.84 -8.82 11.73
CA VAL A 122 13.81 -7.38 12.03
C VAL A 122 14.46 -6.52 10.94
N GLU A 123 15.46 -7.03 10.24
CA GLU A 123 16.20 -6.29 9.21
C GLU A 123 15.30 -5.90 8.04
N LEU A 124 14.23 -6.66 7.79
CA LEU A 124 13.23 -6.34 6.77
C LEU A 124 12.55 -4.98 6.98
N ARG A 125 12.63 -4.38 8.18
CA ARG A 125 12.09 -3.04 8.44
C ARG A 125 12.65 -1.96 7.50
N GLY A 126 13.89 -2.13 7.04
CA GLY A 126 14.58 -1.18 6.14
C GLY A 126 14.22 -1.35 4.66
N HIS A 127 13.53 -2.44 4.29
CA HIS A 127 13.08 -2.65 2.92
C HIS A 127 11.89 -1.74 2.60
N ASN A 128 11.65 -1.44 1.32
CA ASN A 128 10.60 -0.51 0.90
C ASN A 128 9.54 -1.20 0.01
N ILE A 129 8.30 -0.72 0.08
CA ILE A 129 7.24 -1.04 -0.86
C ILE A 129 6.69 0.25 -1.48
N PRO A 130 6.41 0.28 -2.79
CA PRO A 130 5.69 1.41 -3.38
C PRO A 130 4.28 1.52 -2.79
N LEU A 131 3.86 2.73 -2.46
CA LEU A 131 2.52 3.03 -1.97
C LEU A 131 1.94 4.20 -2.75
N MET A 132 0.77 3.96 -3.35
CA MET A 132 0.01 4.95 -4.10
C MET A 132 -1.12 5.50 -3.23
N LEU A 133 -1.08 6.81 -2.99
CA LEU A 133 -1.92 7.55 -2.05
C LEU A 133 -2.83 8.50 -2.81
N PHE A 134 -4.09 8.13 -2.96
CA PHE A 134 -5.12 9.05 -3.44
C PHE A 134 -5.55 10.02 -2.35
N LEU A 135 -6.03 11.18 -2.77
CA LEU A 135 -6.68 12.16 -1.91
C LEU A 135 -8.20 12.08 -2.07
N ASP A 136 -8.92 12.47 -1.02
CA ASP A 136 -10.34 12.83 -1.06
C ASP A 136 -11.28 11.79 -1.71
N MET A 137 -10.94 10.50 -1.63
CA MET A 137 -11.82 9.45 -2.14
C MET A 137 -12.90 9.07 -1.11
N SER A 138 -14.15 9.26 -1.50
CA SER A 138 -15.30 8.81 -0.73
C SER A 138 -15.31 7.27 -0.59
N LEU A 139 -16.02 6.76 0.41
CA LEU A 139 -16.13 5.32 0.63
C LEU A 139 -16.69 4.56 -0.60
N PRO A 140 -17.76 5.01 -1.29
CA PRO A 140 -18.23 4.36 -2.51
C PRO A 140 -17.18 4.32 -3.63
N GLU A 141 -16.40 5.40 -3.80
CA GLU A 141 -15.32 5.42 -4.80
C GLU A 141 -14.22 4.42 -4.47
N ARG A 142 -13.85 4.28 -3.19
CA ARG A 142 -12.87 3.28 -2.76
C ARG A 142 -13.39 1.85 -2.92
N GLN A 143 -14.68 1.61 -2.63
CA GLN A 143 -15.33 0.32 -2.85
C GLN A 143 -15.37 -0.05 -4.34
N GLN A 144 -15.65 0.93 -5.21
CA GLN A 144 -15.60 0.73 -6.66
C GLN A 144 -14.16 0.43 -7.10
N ALA A 145 -13.17 1.21 -6.65
CA ALA A 145 -11.76 0.98 -6.96
C ALA A 145 -11.29 -0.43 -6.52
N PHE A 146 -11.66 -0.87 -5.31
CA PHE A 146 -11.41 -2.25 -4.86
C PHE A 146 -12.02 -3.27 -5.83
N SER A 147 -13.27 -3.05 -6.25
CA SER A 147 -13.98 -3.95 -7.16
C SER A 147 -13.32 -4.00 -8.53
N ASP A 148 -12.93 -2.85 -9.09
CA ASP A 148 -12.28 -2.74 -10.40
C ASP A 148 -10.92 -3.45 -10.41
N ILE A 149 -10.08 -3.22 -9.40
CA ILE A 149 -8.75 -3.82 -9.27
C ILE A 149 -8.86 -5.35 -9.21
N ASN A 150 -9.79 -5.87 -8.42
CA ASN A 150 -9.91 -7.31 -8.18
C ASN A 150 -10.77 -8.03 -9.23
N GLY A 151 -11.72 -7.34 -9.85
CA GLY A 151 -12.68 -7.92 -10.80
C GLY A 151 -12.08 -8.27 -12.16
N HIS A 152 -11.03 -7.55 -12.57
CA HIS A 152 -10.37 -7.77 -13.87
C HIS A 152 -9.10 -8.65 -13.79
N THR A 153 -8.75 -9.16 -12.61
CA THR A 153 -7.57 -10.01 -12.46
C THR A 153 -7.81 -11.40 -13.06
N VAL A 154 -7.27 -11.67 -14.25
CA VAL A 154 -7.23 -13.01 -14.85
C VAL A 154 -6.02 -13.77 -14.33
N LYS A 155 -6.24 -14.97 -13.80
CA LYS A 155 -5.12 -15.82 -13.38
C LYS A 155 -4.35 -16.30 -14.61
N PRO A 156 -3.01 -16.26 -14.62
CA PRO A 156 -2.24 -16.89 -15.67
C PRO A 156 -2.53 -18.40 -15.71
N SER A 157 -2.35 -19.01 -16.89
CA SER A 157 -2.49 -20.46 -17.04
C SER A 157 -1.43 -21.18 -16.20
N THR A 158 -1.81 -22.33 -15.64
CA THR A 158 -0.92 -23.14 -14.81
C THR A 158 0.39 -23.47 -15.53
N SER A 159 0.32 -23.76 -16.83
CA SER A 159 1.51 -24.06 -17.66
C SER A 159 2.56 -22.96 -17.69
N ILE A 160 2.14 -21.69 -17.71
CA ILE A 160 3.08 -20.55 -17.72
C ILE A 160 3.71 -20.43 -16.33
N SER A 161 2.90 -20.56 -15.27
CA SER A 161 3.39 -20.53 -13.91
C SER A 161 4.39 -21.65 -13.62
N ASP A 162 4.11 -22.88 -14.06
CA ASP A 162 5.00 -24.04 -13.85
C ASP A 162 6.32 -23.89 -14.62
N THR A 163 6.30 -23.25 -15.80
CA THR A 163 7.51 -23.00 -16.58
C THR A 163 8.42 -21.97 -15.90
N TYR A 164 7.85 -20.95 -15.25
CA TYR A 164 8.61 -19.87 -14.64
C TYR A 164 9.00 -20.13 -13.18
N ASN A 165 8.32 -21.05 -12.50
CA ASN A 165 8.59 -21.43 -11.10
C ASN A 165 9.52 -22.67 -10.99
N GLN A 166 10.53 -22.77 -11.87
CA GLN A 166 11.57 -23.81 -11.78
C GLN A 166 12.68 -23.44 -10.81
#